data_AF-A0A9X3RJ88-F1
#
_entry.id   AF-A0A9X3RJ88-F1
#
_cell.length_a   1.000
_cell.length_b   1.000
_cell.length_c   1.000
_cell.angle_alpha   90.00
_cell.angle_beta   90.00
_cell.angle_gamma   90.00
#
_symmetry.space_group_name_H-M   'P 1'
#
loop_
_entity.id
_entity.type
_entity.pdbx_description
1 polymer ?
#
loop_
_entity_poly.entity_id
_entity_poly.type
_entity_poly.pdbx_seq_one_letter_code
_entity_poly.pdbx_strand_id
1 'polypeptide(L)'
;MDGTIWELFLFIGLVLIMVIVWYYYITAVRMVPKSEEWYDDAKSDVDGLDGAMFMIPYGSLIFGGGGMVGLVAMANLPETAETVLAIPLIATMLIGVVGITGAVGIPLPWPFVPRWVADIRKAKRARMLERWRSKRAERKQKKSQDTT
;
A
#
# COMPACT_ATOMS: atom_id res chain seq x y z
N MET A 1 -39.11 -2.63 -2.51
CA MET A 1 -38.59 -1.46 -1.77
C MET A 1 -37.47 -1.87 -0.82
N ASP A 2 -37.56 -3.03 -0.17
CA ASP A 2 -36.54 -3.52 0.76
C ASP A 2 -35.15 -3.73 0.12
N GLY A 3 -35.08 -4.19 -1.13
CA GLY A 3 -33.79 -4.32 -1.85
C GLY A 3 -33.01 -3.01 -1.95
N THR A 4 -33.72 -1.90 -2.24
CA THR A 4 -33.12 -0.58 -2.43
C THR A 4 -32.57 0.03 -1.13
N ILE A 5 -33.22 -0.22 0.02
CA ILE A 5 -32.71 0.31 1.30
C ILE A 5 -31.49 -0.47 1.80
N TRP A 6 -31.45 -1.80 1.61
CA TRP A 6 -30.29 -2.61 1.95
C TRP A 6 -29.08 -2.31 1.06
N GLU A 7 -29.30 -2.10 -0.24
CA GLU A 7 -28.27 -1.67 -1.18
C GLU A 7 -27.68 -0.30 -0.79
N LEU A 8 -28.53 0.66 -0.41
CA LEU A 8 -28.08 1.96 0.06
C LEU A 8 -27.20 1.84 1.31
N PHE A 9 -27.61 1.06 2.31
CA PHE A 9 -26.80 0.83 3.51
C PHE A 9 -25.49 0.13 3.21
N LEU A 10 -25.49 -0.86 2.30
CA LEU A 10 -24.29 -1.53 1.85
C LEU A 10 -23.30 -0.52 1.24
N PHE A 11 -23.74 0.28 0.28
CA PHE A 11 -22.87 1.23 -0.40
C PHE A 11 -22.34 2.32 0.53
N ILE A 12 -23.19 2.88 1.41
CA ILE A 12 -22.75 3.81 2.46
C ILE A 12 -21.71 3.14 3.37
N GLY A 13 -21.97 1.90 3.79
CA GLY A 13 -21.06 1.14 4.64
C GLY A 13 -19.69 0.94 3.99
N LEU A 14 -19.64 0.57 2.71
CA LEU A 14 -18.38 0.42 1.96
C LEU A 14 -17.57 1.72 1.91
N VAL A 15 -18.24 2.85 1.67
CA VAL A 15 -17.58 4.17 1.66
C VAL A 15 -17.06 4.54 3.04
N LEU A 16 -17.84 4.34 4.09
CA LEU A 16 -17.44 4.64 5.47
C LEU A 16 -16.24 3.79 5.90
N ILE A 17 -16.26 2.48 5.61
CA ILE A 17 -15.14 1.58 5.91
C ILE A 17 -13.88 2.06 5.17
N MET A 18 -13.99 2.41 3.89
CA MET A 18 -12.86 2.96 3.14
C MET A 18 -12.29 4.21 3.84
N VAL A 19 -13.14 5.17 4.20
CA VAL A 19 -12.70 6.42 4.85
C VAL A 19 -12.01 6.14 6.20
N ILE A 20 -12.58 5.27 7.04
CA ILE A 20 -12.01 4.91 8.34
C ILE A 20 -10.63 4.25 8.18
N VAL A 21 -10.54 3.28 7.28
CA VAL A 21 -9.29 2.57 6.99
C VAL A 21 -8.23 3.55 6.47
N TRP A 22 -8.60 4.44 5.54
CA TRP A 22 -7.67 5.44 4.99
C TRP A 22 -7.23 6.46 6.02
N TYR A 23 -8.16 6.92 6.85
CA TYR A 23 -7.86 7.85 7.93
C TYR A 23 -6.85 7.25 8.92
N TYR A 24 -7.10 6.00 9.37
CA TYR A 24 -6.17 5.28 10.22
C TYR A 24 -4.81 5.08 9.53
N TYR A 25 -4.80 4.65 8.27
CA TYR A 25 -3.59 4.43 7.51
C TYR A 25 -2.75 5.72 7.38
N ILE A 26 -3.37 6.85 7.07
CA ILE A 26 -2.64 8.12 6.96
C ILE A 26 -2.07 8.54 8.33
N THR A 27 -2.93 8.58 9.35
CA THR A 27 -2.58 9.16 10.65
C THR A 27 -1.65 8.28 11.47
N ALA A 28 -1.93 6.98 11.55
CA ALA A 28 -1.20 6.05 12.43
C ALA A 28 -0.02 5.35 11.74
N VAL A 29 -0.10 5.14 10.42
CA VAL A 29 0.92 4.35 9.68
C VAL A 29 1.82 5.26 8.84
N ARG A 30 1.24 6.16 8.06
CA ARG A 30 2.01 6.95 7.08
C ARG A 30 2.74 8.13 7.72
N MET A 31 2.10 8.80 8.68
CA MET A 31 2.66 9.99 9.33
C MET A 31 3.58 9.70 10.51
N VAL A 32 3.47 8.53 11.14
CA VAL A 32 4.29 8.15 12.30
C VAL A 32 5.41 7.20 11.87
N PRO A 33 6.67 7.64 11.79
CA PRO A 33 7.79 6.76 11.45
C PRO A 33 7.93 5.66 12.49
N LYS A 34 8.19 4.44 12.02
CA LYS A 34 8.45 3.28 12.88
C LYS A 34 9.90 2.83 12.74
N SER A 35 10.39 2.12 13.76
CA SER A 35 11.73 1.57 13.77
C SER A 35 11.88 0.45 12.75
N GLU A 36 13.12 0.14 12.39
CA GLU A 36 13.44 -1.02 11.55
C GLU A 36 13.03 -2.34 12.22
N GLU A 37 13.18 -2.44 13.55
CA GLU A 37 12.72 -3.59 14.33
C GLU A 37 11.20 -3.73 14.27
N TRP A 38 10.44 -2.65 14.43
CA TRP A 38 8.98 -2.69 14.27
C TRP A 38 8.58 -3.11 12.84
N TYR A 39 9.33 -2.66 11.83
CA TYR A 39 9.14 -3.06 10.44
C TYR A 39 9.49 -4.53 10.17
N ASP A 40 10.48 -5.06 10.88
CA ASP A 40 10.97 -6.44 10.74
C ASP A 40 10.20 -7.44 11.61
N ASP A 41 9.68 -7.01 12.76
CA ASP A 41 8.84 -7.79 13.67
C ASP A 41 7.44 -8.00 13.08
N ALA A 42 6.88 -6.94 12.47
CA ALA A 42 5.70 -7.07 11.63
C ALA A 42 5.89 -8.15 10.55
N LYS A 43 7.13 -8.33 10.07
CA LYS A 43 7.51 -9.30 9.03
C LYS A 43 7.72 -10.74 9.51
N SER A 44 7.84 -10.97 10.82
CA SER A 44 8.20 -12.28 11.37
C SER A 44 7.04 -13.14 11.85
N ASP A 45 5.83 -12.58 11.99
CA ASP A 45 4.63 -13.38 12.25
C ASP A 45 4.13 -14.06 10.96
N VAL A 46 3.97 -15.37 11.05
CA VAL A 46 3.71 -16.31 9.95
C VAL A 46 2.39 -15.98 9.21
N ASP A 47 2.43 -16.09 7.87
CA ASP A 47 1.32 -15.94 6.89
C ASP A 47 0.98 -14.53 6.36
N GLY A 48 1.84 -14.01 5.48
CA GLY A 48 1.43 -13.27 4.27
C GLY A 48 0.75 -11.90 4.42
N LEU A 49 0.54 -11.43 5.65
CA LEU A 49 -0.23 -10.23 5.97
C LEU A 49 0.63 -8.95 6.05
N ASP A 50 1.91 -9.00 5.68
CA ASP A 50 2.77 -7.81 5.53
C ASP A 50 2.43 -6.95 4.32
N GLY A 51 1.97 -7.63 3.26
CA GLY A 51 1.26 -6.96 2.18
C GLY A 51 0.04 -6.24 2.73
N ALA A 52 -0.66 -6.81 3.72
CA ALA A 52 -1.93 -6.30 4.21
C ALA A 52 -1.85 -4.92 4.86
N MET A 53 -0.81 -4.57 5.61
CA MET A 53 -0.76 -3.24 6.22
C MET A 53 -0.64 -2.11 5.17
N PHE A 54 -0.13 -2.45 3.98
CA PHE A 54 -0.10 -1.60 2.80
C PHE A 54 -1.09 -2.03 1.70
N MET A 55 -1.94 -3.03 1.93
CA MET A 55 -2.90 -3.55 0.94
C MET A 55 -4.32 -3.29 1.43
N ILE A 56 -4.61 -3.45 2.72
CA ILE A 56 -5.89 -3.12 3.34
C ILE A 56 -6.38 -1.71 2.97
N PRO A 57 -5.56 -0.63 3.03
CA PRO A 57 -6.01 0.67 2.54
C PRO A 57 -6.30 0.69 1.03
N TYR A 58 -5.53 0.00 0.20
CA TYR A 58 -5.76 0.03 -1.24
C TYR A 58 -6.88 -0.90 -1.70
N GLY A 59 -7.08 -2.02 -1.03
CA GLY A 59 -8.26 -2.87 -1.18
C GLY A 59 -9.52 -2.13 -0.72
N SER A 60 -9.45 -1.36 0.37
CA SER A 60 -10.58 -0.55 0.80
C SER A 60 -10.91 0.57 -0.20
N LEU A 61 -9.96 1.09 -1.00
CA LEU A 61 -10.28 1.97 -2.12
C LEU A 61 -11.16 1.29 -3.17
N ILE A 62 -10.89 0.02 -3.49
CA ILE A 62 -11.69 -0.74 -4.47
C ILE A 62 -13.12 -0.90 -3.96
N PHE A 63 -13.27 -1.33 -2.71
CA PHE A 63 -14.58 -1.49 -2.08
C PHE A 63 -15.33 -0.17 -1.93
N GLY A 64 -14.66 0.88 -1.44
CA GLY A 64 -15.26 2.19 -1.25
C GLY A 64 -15.62 2.88 -2.55
N GLY A 65 -14.78 2.77 -3.59
CA GLY A 65 -15.12 3.30 -4.91
C GLY A 65 -16.23 2.51 -5.60
N GLY A 66 -16.30 1.18 -5.41
CA GLY A 66 -17.47 0.38 -5.80
C GLY A 66 -18.75 0.84 -5.09
N GLY A 67 -18.66 1.14 -3.79
CA GLY A 67 -19.75 1.77 -3.03
C GLY A 67 -20.17 3.11 -3.61
N MET A 68 -19.22 3.98 -3.96
CA MET A 68 -19.51 5.27 -4.59
C MET A 68 -20.18 5.12 -5.96
N VAL A 69 -19.73 4.18 -6.79
CA VAL A 69 -20.38 3.87 -8.09
C VAL A 69 -21.83 3.46 -7.85
N GLY A 70 -22.09 2.59 -6.86
CA GLY A 70 -23.44 2.20 -6.46
C GLY A 70 -24.31 3.38 -6.04
N LEU A 71 -23.78 4.29 -5.20
CA LEU A 71 -24.49 5.50 -4.78
C LEU A 71 -24.81 6.45 -5.94
N VAL A 72 -23.85 6.66 -6.86
CA VAL A 72 -24.05 7.51 -8.03
C VAL A 72 -25.14 6.95 -8.94
N ALA A 73 -25.13 5.64 -9.18
CA ALA A 73 -26.17 4.97 -9.97
C ALA A 73 -27.55 5.10 -9.33
N MET A 74 -27.66 4.98 -8.00
CA MET A 74 -28.93 5.14 -7.27
C MET A 74 -29.43 6.59 -7.23
N ALA A 75 -28.52 7.57 -7.33
CA ALA A 75 -28.85 8.99 -7.29
C ALA A 75 -29.49 9.50 -8.60
N ASN A 76 -29.48 8.70 -9.67
CA ASN A 76 -30.09 9.02 -10.97
C ASN A 76 -29.70 10.43 -11.47
N LEU A 77 -28.40 10.71 -11.44
CA LEU A 77 -27.84 12.02 -11.79
C LEU A 77 -27.88 12.29 -13.31
N PRO A 78 -27.83 13.57 -13.73
CA PRO A 78 -27.60 13.90 -15.14
C PRO A 78 -26.28 13.33 -15.65
N GLU A 79 -26.24 12.91 -16.91
CA GLU A 79 -25.08 12.27 -17.56
C GLU A 79 -23.78 13.07 -17.43
N THR A 80 -23.87 14.41 -17.48
CA THR A 80 -22.72 15.29 -17.29
C THR A 80 -22.13 15.19 -15.89
N ALA A 81 -22.97 15.08 -14.85
CA ALA A 81 -22.53 14.93 -13.47
C ALA A 81 -21.93 13.53 -13.23
N GLU A 82 -22.54 12.49 -13.81
CA GLU A 82 -22.01 11.12 -13.75
C GLU A 82 -20.61 11.05 -14.40
N THR A 83 -20.44 11.64 -15.58
CA THR A 83 -19.15 11.66 -16.30
C THR A 83 -18.06 12.37 -15.49
N VAL A 84 -18.38 13.50 -14.86
CA VAL A 84 -17.43 14.23 -13.99
C VAL A 84 -17.05 13.40 -12.76
N LEU A 85 -18.00 12.68 -12.17
CA LEU A 85 -17.76 11.81 -11.02
C LEU A 85 -17.01 10.52 -11.38
N ALA A 86 -17.12 10.04 -12.62
CA ALA A 86 -16.41 8.86 -13.09
C ALA A 86 -14.87 9.06 -13.07
N ILE A 87 -14.38 10.27 -13.35
CA ILE A 87 -12.94 10.57 -13.40
C ILE A 87 -12.23 10.25 -12.07
N PRO A 88 -12.63 10.83 -10.91
CA PRO A 88 -12.02 10.49 -9.63
C PRO A 88 -12.25 9.03 -9.24
N LEU A 89 -13.38 8.43 -9.60
CA LEU A 89 -13.66 7.01 -9.30
C LEU A 89 -12.71 6.07 -10.03
N ILE A 90 -12.47 6.30 -11.32
CA ILE A 90 -11.49 5.54 -12.11
C ILE A 90 -10.10 5.71 -11.51
N ALA A 91 -9.70 6.95 -11.17
CA ALA A 91 -8.42 7.19 -10.53
C ALA A 91 -8.28 6.41 -9.20
N THR A 92 -9.33 6.43 -8.37
CA THR A 92 -9.38 5.66 -7.11
C THR A 92 -9.23 4.16 -7.34
N MET A 93 -9.92 3.59 -8.34
CA MET A 93 -9.77 2.17 -8.70
C MET A 93 -8.35 1.85 -9.16
N LEU A 94 -7.77 2.68 -10.03
CA LEU A 94 -6.40 2.48 -10.52
C LEU A 94 -5.37 2.53 -9.39
N ILE A 95 -5.51 3.47 -8.45
CA ILE A 95 -4.65 3.55 -7.26
C ILE A 95 -4.82 2.30 -6.40
N GLY A 96 -6.05 1.82 -6.20
CA GLY A 96 -6.34 0.57 -5.50
C GLY A 96 -5.61 -0.63 -6.12
N VAL A 97 -5.71 -0.80 -7.44
CA VAL A 97 -5.02 -1.87 -8.19
C VAL A 97 -3.51 -1.77 -8.05
N VAL A 98 -2.93 -0.58 -8.21
CA VAL A 98 -1.48 -0.36 -8.03
C VAL A 98 -1.06 -0.76 -6.62
N GLY A 99 -1.79 -0.34 -5.59
CA GLY A 99 -1.50 -0.69 -4.20
C GLY A 99 -1.51 -2.19 -3.92
N ILE A 100 -2.39 -2.95 -4.57
CA ILE A 100 -2.46 -4.41 -4.45
C ILE A 100 -1.23 -5.10 -5.06
N THR A 101 -0.56 -4.51 -6.07
CA THR A 101 0.67 -5.11 -6.62
C THR A 101 1.78 -5.28 -5.56
N GLY A 102 1.75 -4.49 -4.49
CA GLY A 102 2.61 -4.68 -3.31
C GLY A 102 2.46 -6.04 -2.62
N ALA A 103 1.27 -6.65 -2.72
CA ALA A 103 0.97 -7.98 -2.19
C ALA A 103 1.75 -9.09 -2.92
N VAL A 104 2.03 -8.90 -4.21
CA VAL A 104 2.69 -9.88 -5.09
C VAL A 104 4.22 -9.78 -4.98
N GLY A 105 4.73 -9.09 -3.96
CA GLY A 105 6.16 -8.91 -3.72
C GLY A 105 6.83 -7.83 -4.58
N ILE A 106 6.05 -7.09 -5.39
CA ILE A 106 6.57 -5.95 -6.15
C ILE A 106 6.77 -4.77 -5.17
N PRO A 107 7.99 -4.27 -4.98
CA PRO A 107 8.22 -3.14 -4.09
C PRO A 107 7.55 -1.88 -4.66
N LEU A 108 6.43 -1.49 -4.07
CA LEU A 108 5.73 -0.26 -4.43
C LEU A 108 6.66 0.96 -4.36
N PRO A 109 6.67 1.82 -5.38
CA PRO A 109 7.44 3.06 -5.37
C PRO A 109 6.82 4.08 -4.43
N TRP A 110 7.63 5.01 -3.94
CA TRP A 110 7.10 6.26 -3.41
C TRP A 110 6.37 7.00 -4.56
N PRO A 111 5.15 7.54 -4.37
CA PRO A 111 4.49 7.90 -3.11
C PRO A 111 3.56 6.85 -2.48
N PHE A 112 3.40 5.64 -3.03
CA PHE A 112 2.43 4.65 -2.55
C PHE A 112 2.81 3.97 -1.21
N VAL A 113 4.04 4.14 -0.75
CA VAL A 113 4.52 3.65 0.54
C VAL A 113 4.94 4.83 1.41
N PRO A 114 4.78 4.77 2.75
CA PRO A 114 5.31 5.80 3.64
C PRO A 114 6.81 6.04 3.40
N ARG A 115 7.22 7.31 3.49
CA ARG A 115 8.61 7.71 3.21
C ARG A 115 9.61 6.98 4.10
N TRP A 116 9.27 6.81 5.38
CA TRP A 116 10.12 6.13 6.36
C TRP A 116 10.40 4.66 5.99
N VAL A 117 9.44 3.95 5.39
CA VAL A 117 9.65 2.58 4.89
C VAL A 117 10.60 2.56 3.70
N ALA A 118 10.44 3.50 2.77
CA ALA A 118 11.34 3.63 1.64
C ALA A 118 12.78 3.90 2.10
N ASP A 119 12.94 4.69 3.16
CA ASP A 119 14.23 5.00 3.76
C ASP A 119 14.85 3.77 4.46
N ILE A 120 14.06 2.97 5.20
CA ILE A 120 14.52 1.68 5.76
C ILE A 120 14.99 0.74 4.64
N ARG A 121 14.21 0.61 3.55
CA ARG A 121 14.59 -0.24 2.41
C ARG A 121 15.88 0.23 1.74
N LYS A 122 16.06 1.54 1.59
CA LYS A 122 17.31 2.14 1.08
C LYS A 122 18.48 1.87 2.02
N ALA A 123 18.31 2.05 3.33
CA ALA A 123 19.34 1.78 4.34
C ALA A 123 19.74 0.29 4.37
N LYS A 124 18.78 -0.63 4.28
CA LYS A 124 19.05 -2.08 4.14
C LYS A 124 19.89 -2.39 2.91
N ARG A 125 19.55 -1.82 1.76
CA ARG A 125 20.31 -2.00 0.52
C ARG A 125 21.73 -1.43 0.63
N ALA A 126 21.90 -0.27 1.25
CA ALA A 126 23.23 0.33 1.48
C ALA A 126 24.11 -0.56 2.37
N ARG A 127 23.59 -1.02 3.52
CA ARG A 127 24.32 -1.94 4.42
C ARG A 127 24.68 -3.26 3.76
N MET A 128 23.79 -3.80 2.93
CA MET A 128 24.12 -5.00 2.14
C MET A 128 25.30 -4.71 1.20
N LEU A 129 25.23 -3.63 0.43
CA LEU A 129 26.30 -3.25 -0.51
C LEU A 129 27.65 -3.05 0.20
N GLU A 130 27.66 -2.45 1.39
CA GLU A 130 28.85 -2.30 2.22
C GLU A 130 29.43 -3.65 2.65
N ARG A 131 28.60 -4.57 3.14
CA ARG A 131 29.02 -5.94 3.50
C ARG A 131 29.57 -6.72 2.29
N TRP A 132 28.99 -6.52 1.12
CA TRP A 132 29.49 -7.12 -0.12
C TRP A 132 30.86 -6.54 -0.51
N ARG A 133 31.05 -5.23 -0.38
CA ARG A 133 32.33 -4.56 -0.65
C ARG A 133 33.42 -4.98 0.33
N SER A 134 33.12 -5.06 1.62
CA SER A 134 34.09 -5.48 2.64
C SER A 134 34.56 -6.93 2.42
N LYS A 135 33.62 -7.86 2.23
CA LYS A 135 33.93 -9.26 1.90
C LYS A 135 34.74 -9.39 0.62
N ARG A 136 34.49 -8.54 -0.39
CA ARG A 136 35.25 -8.53 -1.64
C ARG A 136 36.68 -8.01 -1.44
N ALA A 137 36.88 -7.02 -0.57
CA ALA A 137 38.20 -6.49 -0.22
C ALA A 137 39.02 -7.53 0.56
N GLU A 138 38.43 -8.19 1.56
CA GLU A 138 39.06 -9.27 2.32
C GLU A 138 39.50 -10.43 1.43
N ARG A 139 38.65 -10.85 0.49
CA ARG A 139 39.00 -11.90 -0.50
C ARG A 139 40.18 -11.50 -1.38
N LYS A 140 40.29 -10.22 -1.77
CA LYS A 140 41.44 -9.72 -2.56
C LYS A 140 42.73 -9.70 -1.73
N GLN A 141 42.65 -9.30 -0.47
CA GLN A 141 43.80 -9.30 0.45
C GLN A 141 44.32 -10.72 0.69
N LYS A 142 43.45 -11.67 1.03
CA LYS A 142 43.83 -13.08 1.19
C LYS A 142 44.49 -13.65 -0.07
N LYS A 143 43.91 -13.40 -1.25
CA LYS A 143 44.50 -13.85 -2.52
C LYS A 143 45.88 -13.24 -2.79
N SER A 144 46.12 -11.98 -2.38
CA SER A 144 47.42 -11.33 -2.56
C SER A 144 48.48 -11.90 -1.61
N GLN A 145 48.09 -12.27 -0.38
CA GLN A 145 48.97 -12.96 0.57
C GLN A 145 49.36 -14.37 0.10
N ASP A 146 48.44 -15.14 -0.49
CA ASP A 146 48.74 -16.49 -0.99
C ASP A 146 49.64 -16.51 -2.24
N THR A 147 49.87 -15.36 -2.89
CA THR A 147 50.69 -15.24 -4.11
C THR A 147 52.09 -14.68 -3.85
N THR A 148 52.44 -14.41 -2.58
CA THR A 148 53.77 -13.90 -2.16
C THR A 148 54.49 -14.95 -1.34
#